data_AF-A0A090X0C8-F1
#
_entry.id   AF-A0A090X0C8-F1
#
_cell.length_a   1.000
_cell.length_b   1.000
_cell.length_c   1.000
_cell.angle_alpha   90.00
_cell.angle_beta   90.00
_cell.angle_gamma   90.00
#
_symmetry.space_group_name_H-M   'P 1'
#
loop_
_entity.id
_entity.type
_entity.pdbx_description
1 polymer ?
#
loop_
_entity_poly.entity_id
_entity_poly.type
_entity_poly.pdbx_seq_one_letter_code
_entity_poly.pdbx_strand_id
1 'polypeptide(L)'
;MAQNSTDHFFEDKVLGHPSGLFVLFFTEMWERFSYYGMRAILVIFLTGALIGDNPGWAWTSEAALSLLGTYAMLVYLTPLVGGWLADNKIGYRMAVVIGALLMTLGHASMAIETPTFLYIGIAFLIVGNGFFKPNMTSIISKMYEGHDEKKDGAYNIFTWVLMPEHLLVLCFVDG
;
A
#
# COMPACT_ATOMS: atom_id res chain seq x y z
N MET A 1 -27.36 29.17 7.06
CA MET A 1 -26.25 28.30 7.47
C MET A 1 -26.15 27.18 6.46
N ALA A 2 -25.19 27.24 5.55
CA ALA A 2 -24.89 26.11 4.66
C ALA A 2 -24.27 25.02 5.54
N GLN A 3 -25.01 23.94 5.76
CA GLN A 3 -24.48 22.72 6.36
C GLN A 3 -23.36 22.23 5.44
N ASN A 4 -22.10 22.35 5.86
CA ASN A 4 -20.98 21.81 5.11
C ASN A 4 -21.08 20.29 5.23
N SER A 5 -21.26 19.60 4.11
CA SER A 5 -21.49 18.15 4.08
C SER A 5 -20.36 17.32 4.72
N THR A 6 -19.24 17.94 5.11
CA THR A 6 -18.08 17.33 5.75
C THR A 6 -18.17 17.26 7.28
N ASP A 7 -19.13 17.92 7.93
CA ASP A 7 -19.22 17.97 9.40
C ASP A 7 -19.40 16.58 10.04
N HIS A 8 -20.07 15.65 9.34
CA HIS A 8 -20.23 14.26 9.80
C HIS A 8 -18.90 13.48 9.93
N PHE A 9 -17.84 13.85 9.21
CA PHE A 9 -16.52 13.21 9.36
C PHE A 9 -15.88 13.52 10.71
N PHE A 10 -16.35 14.57 11.39
CA PHE A 10 -15.82 15.04 12.66
C PHE A 10 -16.71 14.70 13.85
N GLU A 11 -17.81 13.95 13.68
CA GLU A 11 -18.67 13.50 14.79
C GLU A 11 -17.93 12.50 15.68
N ASP A 12 -17.27 11.50 15.08
CA ASP A 12 -16.47 10.52 15.81
C ASP A 12 -15.01 10.95 15.87
N LYS A 13 -14.62 11.56 16.99
CA LYS A 13 -13.24 11.99 17.23
C LYS A 13 -12.47 10.94 18.01
N VAL A 14 -11.34 10.51 17.46
CA VAL A 14 -10.32 9.73 18.17
C VAL A 14 -9.10 10.64 18.35
N LEU A 15 -8.63 10.83 19.58
CA LEU A 15 -7.50 11.73 19.90
C LEU A 15 -7.61 13.16 19.30
N GLY A 16 -8.83 13.67 19.11
CA GLY A 16 -9.08 15.01 18.55
C GLY A 16 -9.11 15.11 17.02
N HIS A 17 -8.92 13.98 16.31
CA HIS A 17 -8.97 13.89 14.84
C HIS A 17 -10.15 13.00 14.38
N PRO A 18 -10.62 13.16 13.12
CA PRO A 18 -11.61 12.29 12.50
C PRO A 18 -11.27 10.81 12.65
N SER A 19 -12.22 9.97 13.05
CA SER A 19 -12.06 8.51 13.10
C SER A 19 -11.62 7.92 11.76
N GLY A 20 -12.05 8.53 10.64
CA GLY A 20 -11.61 8.17 9.30
C GLY A 20 -10.10 8.30 9.08
N LEU A 21 -9.42 9.25 9.76
CA LEU A 21 -7.96 9.37 9.69
C LEU A 21 -7.27 8.13 10.28
N PHE A 22 -7.76 7.60 11.39
CA PHE A 22 -7.19 6.39 12.01
C PHE A 22 -7.34 5.17 11.13
N VAL A 23 -8.50 5.00 10.49
CA VAL A 23 -8.70 3.91 9.53
C VAL A 23 -7.72 4.03 8.37
N LEU A 24 -7.53 5.23 7.82
CA LEU A 24 -6.58 5.46 6.73
C LEU A 24 -5.13 5.22 7.16
N PHE A 25 -4.77 5.67 8.37
CA PHE A 25 -3.47 5.43 9.00
C PHE A 25 -3.17 3.93 9.12
N PHE A 26 -4.06 3.15 9.73
CA PHE A 26 -3.86 1.71 9.91
C PHE A 26 -3.85 0.96 8.58
N THR A 27 -4.68 1.38 7.62
CA THR A 27 -4.71 0.77 6.28
C THR A 27 -3.39 1.02 5.54
N GLU A 28 -2.83 2.23 5.63
CA GLU A 28 -1.54 2.54 5.02
C GLU A 28 -0.38 1.79 5.70
N MET A 29 -0.38 1.74 7.04
CA MET A 29 0.61 0.96 7.80
C MET A 29 0.60 -0.52 7.39
N TRP A 30 -0.58 -1.13 7.25
CA TRP A 30 -0.71 -2.53 6.86
C TRP A 30 -0.30 -2.77 5.40
N GLU A 31 -0.61 -1.84 4.50
CA GLU A 31 -0.17 -1.88 3.10
C GLU A 31 1.36 -1.91 3.02
N ARG A 32 2.04 -1.02 3.75
CA ARG A 32 3.50 -0.98 3.80
C ARG A 32 4.11 -2.25 4.37
N PHE A 33 3.57 -2.75 5.48
CA PHE A 33 4.00 -4.02 6.06
C PHE A 33 3.93 -5.16 5.03
N SER A 34 2.79 -5.26 4.32
CA SER A 34 2.60 -6.26 3.27
C SER A 34 3.56 -6.08 2.10
N TYR A 35 3.78 -4.84 1.64
CA TYR A 35 4.67 -4.52 0.52
C TYR A 35 6.12 -4.92 0.81
N TYR A 36 6.66 -4.53 1.96
CA TYR A 36 8.04 -4.86 2.32
C TYR A 36 8.20 -6.34 2.68
N GLY A 37 7.23 -6.93 3.40
CA GLY A 37 7.22 -8.35 3.72
C GLY A 37 7.21 -9.22 2.46
N MET A 38 6.35 -8.90 1.50
CA MET A 38 6.31 -9.56 0.19
C MET A 38 7.67 -9.49 -0.50
N ARG A 39 8.30 -8.32 -0.60
CA ARG A 39 9.60 -8.17 -1.29
C ARG A 39 10.72 -8.98 -0.64
N ALA A 40 10.77 -9.01 0.70
CA ALA A 40 11.77 -9.78 1.43
C ALA A 40 11.57 -11.29 1.25
N ILE A 41 10.35 -11.77 1.50
CA ILE A 41 10.03 -13.21 1.43
C ILE A 41 10.12 -13.72 -0.01
N LEU A 42 9.66 -12.94 -1.00
CA LEU A 42 9.69 -13.31 -2.41
C LEU A 42 11.12 -13.57 -2.91
N VAL A 43 12.08 -12.72 -2.54
CA VAL A 43 13.48 -12.92 -2.96
C VAL A 43 14.04 -14.18 -2.32
N ILE A 44 13.82 -14.38 -1.03
CA ILE A 44 14.27 -15.58 -0.30
C ILE A 44 13.67 -16.85 -0.92
N PHE A 45 12.39 -16.81 -1.30
CA PHE A 45 11.71 -17.92 -1.97
C PHE A 45 12.28 -18.20 -3.37
N LEU A 46 12.50 -17.16 -4.17
CA LEU A 46 13.02 -17.31 -5.53
C LEU A 46 14.47 -17.81 -5.53
N THR A 47 15.33 -17.31 -4.64
CA THR A 47 16.74 -17.72 -4.55
C THR A 47 16.96 -18.98 -3.70
N GLY A 48 15.95 -19.41 -2.93
CA GLY A 48 15.99 -20.60 -2.11
C GLY A 48 16.29 -21.87 -2.91
N ALA A 49 16.97 -22.83 -2.29
CA ALA A 49 17.38 -24.08 -2.95
C ALA A 49 16.18 -24.95 -3.35
N LEU A 50 16.30 -25.69 -4.47
CA LEU A 50 15.24 -26.59 -4.96
C LEU A 50 14.95 -27.77 -4.01
N ILE A 51 15.91 -28.13 -3.17
CA ILE A 51 15.85 -29.29 -2.28
C ILE A 51 16.19 -28.81 -0.86
N GLY A 52 15.30 -29.06 0.09
CA GLY A 52 15.43 -28.67 1.50
C GLY A 52 14.09 -28.67 2.22
N ASP A 53 14.07 -28.23 3.48
CA ASP A 53 12.86 -28.17 4.30
C ASP A 53 11.83 -27.15 3.78
N ASN A 54 12.30 -26.08 3.11
CA ASN A 54 11.48 -25.11 2.38
C ASN A 54 12.03 -24.97 0.94
N PRO A 55 11.54 -25.75 -0.04
CA PRO A 55 12.04 -25.70 -1.40
C PRO A 55 11.69 -24.36 -2.07
N GLY A 56 12.70 -23.67 -2.58
CA GLY A 56 12.58 -22.48 -3.41
C GLY A 56 12.72 -22.79 -4.90
N TRP A 57 12.94 -21.78 -5.73
CA TRP A 57 13.05 -21.93 -7.20
C TRP A 57 14.49 -21.92 -7.72
N ALA A 58 15.48 -21.76 -6.84
CA ALA A 58 16.91 -21.65 -7.14
C ALA A 58 17.25 -20.69 -8.29
N TRP A 59 16.53 -19.58 -8.36
CA TRP A 59 16.89 -18.48 -9.24
C TRP A 59 18.19 -17.85 -8.79
N THR A 60 18.92 -17.27 -9.75
CA THR A 60 20.06 -16.43 -9.40
C THR A 60 19.58 -15.14 -8.74
N SER A 61 20.40 -14.60 -7.84
CA SER A 61 20.10 -13.34 -7.16
C SER A 61 19.84 -12.20 -8.16
N GLU A 62 20.55 -12.19 -9.29
CA GLU A 62 20.35 -11.19 -10.35
C GLU A 62 18.95 -11.28 -10.96
N ALA A 63 18.45 -12.48 -11.23
CA ALA A 63 17.11 -12.68 -11.81
C ALA A 63 16.01 -12.25 -10.81
N ALA A 64 16.14 -12.63 -9.54
CA ALA A 64 15.19 -12.24 -8.50
C ALA A 64 15.17 -10.72 -8.27
N LEU A 65 16.35 -10.09 -8.22
CA LEU A 65 16.47 -8.63 -8.09
C LEU A 65 15.98 -7.89 -9.33
N SER A 66 16.18 -8.46 -10.52
CA SER A 66 15.63 -7.91 -11.78
C SER A 66 14.10 -7.88 -11.74
N LEU A 67 13.46 -8.98 -11.32
CA LEU A 67 12.01 -9.04 -11.15
C LEU A 67 11.51 -7.99 -10.16
N LEU A 68 12.17 -7.86 -9.00
CA LEU A 68 11.84 -6.82 -8.01
C LEU A 68 12.05 -5.40 -8.56
N GLY A 69 13.09 -5.18 -9.37
CA GLY A 69 13.36 -3.89 -10.01
C GLY A 69 12.25 -3.50 -10.97
N THR A 70 11.81 -4.43 -11.83
CA THR A 70 10.67 -4.22 -12.74
C THR A 70 9.37 -4.00 -11.96
N TYR A 71 9.12 -4.79 -10.92
CA TYR A 71 7.98 -4.59 -10.02
C TYR A 71 7.97 -3.19 -9.42
N ALA A 72 9.09 -2.76 -8.81
CA ALA A 72 9.20 -1.45 -8.19
C ALA A 72 8.96 -0.33 -9.21
N MET A 73 9.59 -0.40 -10.39
CA MET A 73 9.38 0.57 -11.47
C MET A 73 7.90 0.71 -11.83
N LEU A 74 7.20 -0.41 -12.02
CA LEU A 74 5.78 -0.39 -12.38
C LEU A 74 4.91 0.17 -11.25
N VAL A 75 5.21 -0.16 -10.00
CA VAL A 75 4.53 0.41 -8.82
C VAL A 75 4.70 1.92 -8.71
N TYR A 76 5.80 2.49 -9.21
CA TYR A 76 5.97 3.95 -9.30
C TYR A 76 5.21 4.58 -10.48
N LEU A 77 4.98 3.82 -11.56
CA LEU A 77 4.31 4.32 -12.77
C LEU A 77 2.79 4.19 -12.72
N THR A 78 2.25 3.08 -12.24
CA THR A 78 0.81 2.83 -12.20
C THR A 78 -0.01 3.85 -11.39
N PRO A 79 0.51 4.48 -10.32
CA PRO A 79 -0.21 5.54 -9.60
C PRO A 79 -0.62 6.72 -10.49
N LEU A 80 0.16 7.05 -11.52
CA LEU A 80 -0.18 8.13 -12.45
C LEU A 80 -1.50 7.84 -13.17
N VAL A 81 -1.70 6.59 -13.59
CA VAL A 81 -2.90 6.14 -14.28
C VAL A 81 -4.06 5.94 -13.29
N GLY A 82 -3.78 5.36 -12.13
CA GLY A 82 -4.78 5.09 -11.10
C GLY A 82 -5.36 6.34 -10.46
N GLY A 83 -4.55 7.38 -10.24
CA GLY A 83 -5.01 8.70 -9.79
C GLY A 83 -5.90 9.38 -10.82
N TRP A 84 -5.42 9.47 -12.07
CA TRP A 84 -6.20 10.07 -13.17
C TRP A 84 -7.56 9.38 -13.39
N LEU A 85 -7.63 8.06 -13.24
CA LEU A 85 -8.89 7.33 -13.41
C LEU A 85 -9.86 7.58 -12.24
N ALA A 86 -9.34 7.74 -11.02
CA ALA A 86 -10.13 8.07 -9.84
C ALA A 86 -10.67 9.50 -9.89
N ASP A 87 -9.87 10.46 -10.38
CA ASP A 87 -10.28 11.86 -10.57
C ASP A 87 -11.48 11.99 -11.51
N ASN A 88 -11.51 11.20 -12.59
CA ASN A 88 -12.47 11.41 -13.68
C ASN A 88 -13.70 10.49 -13.65
N LYS A 89 -13.58 9.26 -13.12
CA LYS A 89 -14.64 8.24 -13.29
C LYS A 89 -15.09 7.54 -12.01
N ILE A 90 -14.14 7.13 -11.17
CA ILE A 90 -14.41 6.13 -10.11
C ILE A 90 -14.64 6.81 -8.74
N GLY A 91 -13.97 7.94 -8.50
CA GLY A 91 -13.92 8.58 -7.18
C GLY A 91 -12.93 7.91 -6.23
N TYR A 92 -12.32 8.72 -5.36
CA TYR A 92 -11.18 8.29 -4.54
C TYR A 92 -11.48 7.15 -3.58
N ARG A 93 -12.63 7.18 -2.89
CA ARG A 93 -13.01 6.11 -1.94
C ARG A 93 -13.10 4.75 -2.63
N MET A 94 -13.76 4.72 -3.78
CA MET A 94 -13.97 3.46 -4.49
C MET A 94 -12.69 3.00 -5.19
N ALA A 95 -11.85 3.92 -5.66
CA ALA A 95 -10.51 3.58 -6.14
C ALA A 95 -9.65 2.92 -5.04
N VAL A 96 -9.66 3.46 -3.82
CA VAL A 96 -8.94 2.86 -2.67
C VAL A 96 -9.46 1.46 -2.35
N VAL A 97 -10.78 1.27 -2.29
CA VAL A 97 -11.37 -0.05 -1.99
C VAL A 97 -11.06 -1.07 -3.09
N ILE A 98 -11.14 -0.69 -4.36
CA ILE A 98 -10.74 -1.56 -5.49
C ILE A 98 -9.26 -1.89 -5.38
N GLY A 99 -8.41 -0.90 -5.10
CA GLY A 99 -6.98 -1.09 -4.91
C GLY A 99 -6.68 -2.09 -3.79
N ALA A 100 -7.31 -1.92 -2.63
CA ALA A 100 -7.17 -2.82 -1.49
C ALA A 100 -7.60 -4.26 -1.82
N LEU A 101 -8.75 -4.43 -2.48
CA LEU A 101 -9.24 -5.75 -2.89
C LEU A 101 -8.29 -6.43 -3.89
N LEU A 102 -7.79 -5.70 -4.89
CA LEU A 102 -6.81 -6.23 -5.83
C LEU A 102 -5.51 -6.64 -5.13
N MET A 103 -5.04 -5.86 -4.15
CA MET A 103 -3.85 -6.22 -3.38
C MET A 103 -4.06 -7.48 -2.53
N THR A 104 -5.24 -7.63 -1.91
CA THR A 104 -5.59 -8.86 -1.17
C THR A 104 -5.63 -10.08 -2.09
N LEU A 105 -6.24 -9.94 -3.27
CA LEU A 105 -6.26 -11.02 -4.28
C LEU A 105 -4.85 -11.34 -4.80
N GLY A 106 -3.99 -10.33 -4.94
CA GLY A 106 -2.59 -10.52 -5.32
C GLY A 106 -1.83 -11.37 -4.30
N HIS A 107 -1.95 -11.06 -3.01
CA HIS A 107 -1.36 -11.87 -1.93
C HIS A 107 -1.97 -13.27 -1.85
N ALA A 108 -3.29 -13.40 -2.00
CA ALA A 108 -3.95 -14.70 -2.03
C ALA A 108 -3.49 -15.57 -3.22
N SER A 109 -3.25 -14.96 -4.39
CA SER A 109 -2.71 -15.64 -5.56
C SER A 109 -1.30 -16.17 -5.30
N MET A 110 -0.44 -15.39 -4.65
CA MET A 110 0.93 -15.82 -4.34
C MET A 110 1.02 -16.93 -3.29
N ALA A 111 -0.04 -17.18 -2.52
CA ALA A 111 -0.09 -18.33 -1.61
C ALA A 111 -0.07 -19.68 -2.35
N ILE A 112 -0.37 -19.67 -3.65
CA ILE A 112 -0.25 -20.85 -4.52
C ILE A 112 1.11 -20.78 -5.20
N GLU A 113 2.02 -21.68 -4.81
CA GLU A 113 3.43 -21.74 -5.20
C GLU A 113 3.66 -22.17 -6.67
N THR A 114 3.01 -21.49 -7.62
CA THR A 114 3.14 -21.78 -9.05
C THR A 114 3.58 -20.53 -9.82
N PRO A 115 4.42 -20.66 -10.86
CA PRO A 115 4.90 -19.55 -11.69
C PRO A 115 3.80 -18.62 -12.17
N THR A 116 2.71 -19.18 -12.71
CA THR A 116 1.60 -18.40 -13.23
C THR A 116 0.91 -17.55 -12.16
N PHE A 117 0.63 -18.14 -11.00
CA PHE A 117 -0.04 -17.43 -9.91
C PHE A 117 0.87 -16.39 -9.23
N LEU A 118 2.18 -16.60 -9.25
CA LEU A 118 3.15 -15.60 -8.80
C LEU A 118 3.12 -14.35 -9.69
N TYR A 119 3.18 -14.52 -11.02
CA TYR A 119 3.13 -13.37 -11.94
C TYR A 119 1.77 -12.67 -11.94
N ILE A 120 0.67 -13.43 -11.84
CA ILE A 120 -0.68 -12.85 -11.67
C ILE A 120 -0.76 -12.08 -10.36
N GLY A 121 -0.22 -12.63 -9.27
CA GLY A 121 -0.16 -11.98 -7.98
C GLY A 121 0.58 -10.65 -8.04
N ILE A 122 1.79 -10.64 -8.62
CA ILE A 122 2.58 -9.43 -8.82
C ILE A 122 1.83 -8.40 -9.68
N ALA A 123 1.18 -8.83 -10.76
CA ALA A 123 0.39 -7.93 -11.60
C ALA A 123 -0.77 -7.28 -10.83
N PHE A 124 -1.50 -8.05 -10.03
CA PHE A 124 -2.55 -7.50 -9.17
C PHE A 124 -2.02 -6.55 -8.11
N LEU A 125 -0.85 -6.82 -7.53
CA LEU A 125 -0.21 -5.90 -6.59
C LEU A 125 0.19 -4.58 -7.25
N ILE A 126 0.74 -4.63 -8.47
CA ILE A 126 1.12 -3.43 -9.24
C ILE A 126 -0.10 -2.55 -9.51
N VAL A 127 -1.19 -3.16 -9.98
CA VAL A 127 -2.42 -2.43 -10.31
C VAL A 127 -3.12 -1.95 -9.04
N GLY A 128 -3.21 -2.80 -8.02
CA GLY A 128 -3.82 -2.47 -6.73
C GLY A 128 -3.13 -1.31 -6.03
N ASN A 129 -1.79 -1.31 -6.00
CA ASN A 129 -1.02 -0.20 -5.45
C ASN A 129 -1.23 1.10 -6.24
N GLY A 130 -1.31 1.01 -7.57
CA GLY A 130 -1.60 2.14 -8.45
C GLY A 130 -2.93 2.83 -8.15
N PHE A 131 -3.96 2.08 -7.76
CA PHE A 131 -5.23 2.66 -7.32
C PHE A 131 -5.24 3.09 -5.86
N PHE A 132 -4.52 2.39 -4.98
CA PHE A 132 -4.54 2.67 -3.56
C PHE A 132 -3.75 3.94 -3.22
N LYS A 133 -2.48 3.99 -3.63
CA LYS A 133 -1.49 4.97 -3.16
C LYS A 133 -1.82 6.43 -3.45
N PRO A 134 -2.18 6.85 -4.69
CA PRO A 134 -2.47 8.25 -4.98
C PRO A 134 -3.83 8.72 -4.45
N ASN A 135 -4.76 7.78 -4.23
CA ASN A 135 -6.13 8.09 -3.85
C ASN A 135 -6.31 8.17 -2.33
N MET A 136 -5.51 7.45 -1.56
CA MET A 136 -5.48 7.56 -0.09
C MET A 136 -5.14 8.99 0.37
N THR A 137 -4.06 9.57 -0.15
CA THR A 137 -3.65 10.94 0.18
C THR A 137 -4.69 11.97 -0.27
N SER A 138 -5.33 11.74 -1.42
CA SER A 138 -6.42 12.58 -1.93
C SER A 138 -7.67 12.58 -1.02
N ILE A 139 -8.01 11.45 -0.39
CA ILE A 139 -9.11 11.38 0.60
C ILE A 139 -8.78 12.23 1.83
N ILE A 140 -7.55 12.15 2.34
CA ILE A 140 -7.11 12.96 3.48
C ILE A 140 -7.17 14.44 3.13
N SER A 141 -6.66 14.82 1.96
CA SER A 141 -6.69 16.21 1.49
C SER A 141 -8.12 16.78 1.48
N LYS A 142 -9.09 16.02 0.96
CA LYS A 142 -10.51 16.42 0.97
C LYS A 142 -11.12 16.45 2.38
N MET A 143 -10.69 15.57 3.28
CA MET A 143 -11.20 15.53 4.66
C MET A 143 -10.84 16.79 5.45
N TYR A 144 -9.74 17.45 5.10
CA TYR A 144 -9.24 18.67 5.73
C TYR A 144 -9.43 19.93 4.87
N GLU A 145 -10.22 19.86 3.79
CA GLU A 145 -10.52 21.01 2.95
C GLU A 145 -11.31 22.06 3.76
N GLY A 146 -10.79 23.30 3.84
CA GLY A 146 -11.37 24.37 4.66
C GLY A 146 -10.99 24.37 6.14
N HIS A 147 -10.15 23.42 6.60
CA HIS A 147 -9.67 23.33 7.98
C HIS A 147 -8.13 23.30 8.05
N ASP A 148 -7.47 24.33 7.53
CA ASP A 148 -6.01 24.42 7.43
C ASP A 148 -5.31 24.31 8.79
N GLU A 149 -5.90 24.85 9.85
CA GLU A 149 -5.34 24.80 11.23
C GLU A 149 -5.19 23.37 11.79
N LYS A 150 -5.90 22.37 11.24
CA LYS A 150 -5.84 20.97 11.68
C LYS A 150 -5.06 20.06 10.72
N LYS A 151 -4.61 20.60 9.58
CA LYS A 151 -3.81 19.84 8.61
C LYS A 151 -2.46 19.44 9.19
N ASP A 152 -1.80 20.34 9.92
CA ASP A 152 -0.48 20.07 10.51
C ASP A 152 -0.51 18.90 11.51
N GLY A 153 -1.57 18.78 12.31
CA GLY A 153 -1.76 17.64 13.21
C GLY A 153 -2.01 16.33 12.46
N ALA A 154 -2.75 16.37 11.34
CA ALA A 154 -3.00 15.20 10.49
C ALA A 154 -1.74 14.74 9.76
N TYR A 155 -0.94 15.68 9.22
CA TYR A 155 0.36 15.38 8.63
C TYR A 155 1.34 14.85 9.66
N ASN A 156 1.33 15.37 10.90
CA ASN A 156 2.12 14.79 11.98
C ASN A 156 1.71 13.34 12.26
N ILE A 157 0.42 13.04 12.43
CA ILE A 157 -0.03 11.64 12.62
C ILE A 157 0.35 10.76 11.41
N PHE A 158 0.25 11.26 10.19
CA PHE A 158 0.65 10.50 9.00
C PHE A 158 2.16 10.28 8.93
N THR A 159 2.96 11.23 9.39
CA THR A 159 4.41 11.08 9.54
C THR A 159 4.75 9.95 10.52
N TRP A 160 3.87 9.67 11.49
CA TRP A 160 4.03 8.50 12.37
C TRP A 160 3.72 7.18 11.66
N VAL A 161 3.02 7.14 10.51
CA VAL A 161 2.94 5.94 9.66
C VAL A 161 4.28 5.64 9.02
N LEU A 162 5.02 6.68 8.66
CA LEU A 162 6.37 6.57 8.11
C LEU A 162 7.37 6.12 9.19
N MET A 163 7.17 6.48 10.46
CA MET A 163 8.10 6.14 11.54
C MET A 163 8.39 4.63 11.74
N PRO A 164 7.41 3.70 11.74
CA PRO A 164 7.69 2.27 11.80
C PRO A 164 8.39 1.73 10.54
N GLU A 165 8.42 2.46 9.42
CA GLU A 165 9.13 2.05 8.20
C GLU A 165 10.64 2.10 8.37
N HIS A 166 11.15 3.15 9.03
CA HIS A 166 12.57 3.28 9.34
C HIS A 166 12.99 2.27 10.41
N LEU A 167 12.12 2.02 11.39
CA LEU A 167 12.38 1.05 12.47
C LEU A 167 12.31 -0.41 12.01
N LEU A 168 11.36 -0.79 11.15
CA LEU A 168 11.28 -2.15 10.59
C LEU A 168 12.44 -2.47 9.65
N VAL A 169 12.88 -1.50 8.85
CA VAL A 169 14.05 -1.67 7.98
C VAL A 169 15.34 -1.75 8.81
N LEU A 170 15.51 -0.90 9.83
CA LEU A 170 16.65 -0.99 10.75
C LEU A 170 16.67 -2.34 11.51
N CYS A 171 15.52 -2.84 11.98
CA CYS A 171 15.46 -4.13 12.67
C CYS A 171 15.74 -5.35 11.76
N PHE A 172 15.60 -5.24 10.43
CA PHE A 172 15.86 -6.34 9.49
C PHE A 172 17.18 -6.23 8.71
N VAL A 173 17.74 -5.03 8.58
CA VAL A 173 19.00 -4.79 7.85
C VAL A 173 20.21 -4.77 8.79
N ASP A 174 20.01 -4.43 10.07
CA ASP A 174 21.08 -4.42 11.09
C ASP A 174 21.05 -5.66 12.01
N GLY A 175 20.42 -6.76 11.58
CA GLY A 175 20.30 -8.03 12.31
C GLY A 175 21.19 -9.14 11.75
#